data_AF-A0AAW1UPZ2-F1
#
_entry.id   AF-A0AAW1UPZ2-F1
#
_cell.length_a   1.000
_cell.length_b   1.000
_cell.length_c   1.000
_cell.angle_alpha   90.00
_cell.angle_beta   90.00
_cell.angle_gamma   90.00
#
_symmetry.space_group_name_H-M   'P 1'
#
loop_
_entity.id
_entity.type
_entity.pdbx_description
1 polymer ?
#
loop_
_entity_poly.entity_id
_entity_poly.type
_entity_poly.pdbx_seq_one_letter_code
_entity_poly.pdbx_strand_id
1 'polypeptide(L)'
;MVKSKQAHMSVHKDASKRHIIFFLHSHEEMSCIFLHSHAVIEEILFDDLCIDYGNKLCRTYRTNEQHNGMIRTRLREMGKFLIEVKKRNKNIFQLKDVLLPEHYDTIINAINAVAGYDEDTGVYNAPSTANNLGLHVKQITHQLQALYIRQANVEKRSAVADLICLMKEGFRTDINKTVSENQCLKRRHKKILLPTAEDINALKTFLDKGTKEAYNSIKNKFSCGAYKKLCSFTLISSQLFNRKRSGEIERILIDDYMSFEYADMNDLLFKNLPKFNSRPKEKASGFVESDSFAKEQLPEQ
;
A
#
# COMPACT_ATOMS: atom_id res chain seq x y z
N MET A 1 35.87 17.97 -37.08
CA MET A 1 35.71 17.33 -35.75
C MET A 1 34.80 18.13 -34.82
N VAL A 2 33.65 18.64 -35.30
CA VAL A 2 32.69 19.44 -34.49
C VAL A 2 31.22 19.02 -34.71
N LYS A 3 30.92 18.13 -35.67
CA LYS A 3 29.53 17.77 -36.02
C LYS A 3 28.90 16.65 -35.17
N SER A 4 29.64 15.91 -34.34
CA SER A 4 29.08 14.79 -33.55
C SER A 4 28.54 15.17 -32.17
N LYS A 5 28.93 16.32 -31.60
CA LYS A 5 28.42 16.77 -30.28
C LYS A 5 27.09 17.53 -30.37
N GLN A 6 26.77 18.15 -31.51
CA GLN A 6 25.50 18.88 -31.67
C GLN A 6 24.28 17.97 -31.85
N ALA A 7 24.46 16.73 -32.33
CA ALA A 7 23.36 15.77 -32.46
C ALA A 7 22.88 15.22 -31.10
N HIS A 8 23.78 15.05 -30.13
CA HIS A 8 23.39 14.60 -28.78
C HIS A 8 22.73 15.70 -27.93
N MET A 9 22.98 16.97 -28.23
CA MET A 9 22.34 18.11 -27.56
C MET A 9 20.98 18.51 -28.16
N SER A 10 20.64 18.06 -29.38
CA SER A 10 19.33 18.38 -29.97
C SER A 10 18.21 17.44 -29.52
N VAL A 11 18.53 16.27 -28.94
CA VAL A 11 17.53 15.34 -28.36
C VAL A 11 16.98 15.87 -27.03
N HIS A 12 17.67 16.81 -26.38
CA HIS A 12 17.26 17.38 -25.09
C HIS A 12 16.22 18.52 -25.17
N LYS A 13 15.81 18.96 -26.37
CA LYS A 13 14.84 20.06 -26.53
C LYS A 13 13.39 19.63 -26.79
N ASP A 14 13.11 18.33 -26.86
CA ASP A 14 11.75 17.81 -27.10
C ASP A 14 11.06 17.26 -25.82
N ALA A 15 11.54 17.68 -24.64
CA ALA A 15 10.95 17.33 -23.35
C ALA A 15 9.52 17.89 -23.17
N SER A 16 9.12 18.91 -23.97
CA SER A 16 7.79 19.51 -23.92
C SER A 16 6.72 18.74 -24.70
N LYS A 17 7.08 17.67 -25.43
CA LYS A 17 6.16 16.95 -26.34
C LYS A 17 5.96 15.46 -26.03
N ARG A 18 6.58 14.92 -24.97
CA ARG A 18 6.15 13.62 -24.42
C ARG A 18 4.91 13.86 -23.59
N HIS A 19 3.78 14.06 -24.28
CA HIS A 19 2.46 14.00 -23.68
C HIS A 19 2.37 12.71 -22.90
N ILE A 20 2.34 12.84 -21.58
CA ILE A 20 1.93 11.79 -20.69
C ILE A 20 0.50 11.45 -21.12
N ILE A 21 0.32 10.36 -21.86
CA ILE A 21 -1.01 9.80 -22.10
C ILE A 21 -1.42 9.11 -20.79
N PHE A 22 -1.74 9.92 -19.78
CA PHE A 22 -2.67 9.53 -18.74
C PHE A 22 -4.02 9.44 -19.43
N PHE A 23 -4.48 8.23 -19.74
CA PHE A 23 -5.85 8.01 -20.17
C PHE A 23 -6.77 8.28 -18.96
N LEU A 24 -7.15 9.54 -18.75
CA LEU A 24 -8.31 9.95 -17.99
C LEU A 24 -9.30 10.60 -18.97
N HIS A 25 -10.22 9.78 -19.47
CA HIS A 25 -11.55 10.27 -19.81
C HIS A 25 -12.25 10.52 -18.48
N SER A 26 -12.18 11.75 -17.99
CA SER A 26 -13.10 12.45 -17.08
C SER A 26 -12.36 13.70 -16.61
N HIS A 27 -12.91 14.87 -16.92
CA HIS A 27 -12.47 16.14 -16.35
C HIS A 27 -12.45 16.03 -14.82
N GLU A 28 -11.44 16.67 -14.20
CA GLU A 28 -11.23 16.79 -12.75
C GLU A 28 -10.74 15.53 -12.04
N GLU A 29 -9.40 15.31 -12.08
CA GLU A 29 -8.59 14.85 -10.94
C GLU A 29 -7.13 14.64 -11.39
N MET A 30 -6.47 15.74 -11.77
CA MET A 30 -5.01 15.78 -11.91
C MET A 30 -4.40 16.29 -10.59
N SER A 31 -4.68 15.57 -9.51
CA SER A 31 -4.13 15.86 -8.18
C SER A 31 -3.50 14.61 -7.58
N CYS A 32 -2.19 14.69 -7.36
CA CYS A 32 -1.43 13.91 -6.38
C CYS A 32 -0.83 12.56 -6.82
N ILE A 33 0.11 12.62 -7.75
CA ILE A 33 1.37 11.85 -7.63
C ILE A 33 2.47 12.79 -7.11
N PHE A 34 2.27 13.34 -5.90
CA PHE A 34 3.35 14.03 -5.16
C PHE A 34 4.30 12.98 -4.57
N LEU A 35 5.16 12.42 -5.42
CA LEU A 35 6.32 11.67 -4.96
C LEU A 35 7.30 12.70 -4.34
N HIS A 36 7.69 12.52 -3.09
CA HIS A 36 8.43 13.55 -2.34
C HIS A 36 9.93 13.63 -2.67
N SER A 37 10.43 12.78 -3.59
CA SER A 37 11.86 12.74 -3.94
C SER A 37 12.02 12.98 -5.44
N HIS A 38 12.55 14.16 -5.80
CA HIS A 38 12.77 14.57 -7.19
C HIS A 38 13.60 13.56 -7.97
N ALA A 39 14.69 13.04 -7.40
CA ALA A 39 15.54 12.05 -8.06
C ALA A 39 14.78 10.76 -8.39
N VAL A 40 13.93 10.26 -7.47
CA VAL A 40 13.14 9.05 -7.71
C VAL A 40 12.09 9.28 -8.79
N ILE A 41 11.50 10.48 -8.85
CA ILE A 41 10.51 10.83 -9.87
C ILE A 41 11.14 10.85 -11.24
N GLU A 42 12.28 11.54 -11.40
CA GLU A 42 12.96 11.66 -12.68
C GLU A 42 13.27 10.28 -13.26
N GLU A 43 13.81 9.39 -12.44
CA GLU A 43 14.11 8.01 -12.83
C GLU A 43 12.88 7.23 -13.32
N ILE A 44 11.73 7.44 -12.69
CA ILE A 44 10.47 6.79 -13.11
C ILE A 44 9.93 7.42 -14.40
N LEU A 45 10.01 8.75 -14.56
CA LEU A 45 9.45 9.47 -15.70
C LEU A 45 10.26 9.29 -17.00
N PHE A 46 11.55 8.96 -16.91
CA PHE A 46 12.39 8.70 -18.07
C PHE A 46 12.46 7.20 -18.45
N ASP A 47 11.75 6.34 -17.73
CA ASP A 47 11.72 4.90 -17.96
C ASP A 47 10.37 4.43 -18.53
N ASP A 48 10.37 4.04 -19.80
CA ASP A 48 9.14 3.63 -20.51
C ASP A 48 8.49 2.39 -19.88
N LEU A 49 9.29 1.46 -19.36
CA LEU A 49 8.79 0.21 -18.77
C LEU A 49 8.16 0.45 -17.38
N CYS A 50 8.73 1.36 -16.58
CA CYS A 50 8.13 1.88 -15.34
C CYS A 50 6.78 2.52 -15.62
N ILE A 51 6.69 3.36 -16.65
CA ILE A 51 5.45 4.04 -17.04
C ILE A 51 4.38 3.01 -17.43
N ASP A 52 4.75 2.04 -18.27
CA ASP A 52 3.83 0.97 -18.66
C ASP A 52 3.36 0.13 -17.46
N TYR A 53 4.26 -0.16 -16.52
CA TYR A 53 3.93 -0.86 -15.28
C TYR A 53 2.94 -0.04 -14.43
N GLY A 54 3.18 1.25 -14.26
CA GLY A 54 2.26 2.17 -13.57
C GLY A 54 0.88 2.20 -14.23
N ASN A 55 0.83 2.35 -15.56
CA ASN A 55 -0.41 2.33 -16.34
C ASN A 55 -1.18 1.02 -16.19
N LYS A 56 -0.47 -0.12 -16.16
CA LYS A 56 -1.07 -1.43 -15.89
C LYS A 56 -1.69 -1.48 -14.50
N LEU A 57 -0.97 -1.02 -13.47
CA LEU A 57 -1.50 -0.97 -12.10
C LEU A 57 -2.76 -0.10 -12.01
N CYS A 58 -2.75 1.09 -12.62
CA CYS A 58 -3.92 1.97 -12.63
C CYS A 58 -5.13 1.31 -13.31
N ARG A 59 -4.94 0.57 -14.40
CA ARG A 59 -6.02 -0.21 -15.03
C ARG A 59 -6.53 -1.35 -14.14
N THR A 60 -5.63 -2.06 -13.46
CA THR A 60 -6.00 -3.18 -12.58
C THR A 60 -6.77 -2.73 -11.35
N TYR A 61 -6.43 -1.57 -10.79
CA TYR A 61 -6.99 -1.08 -9.52
C TYR A 61 -7.92 0.13 -9.69
N ARG A 62 -8.46 0.35 -10.89
CA ARG A 62 -9.24 1.53 -11.27
C ARG A 62 -10.46 1.80 -10.38
N THR A 63 -11.06 0.75 -9.83
CA THR A 63 -12.35 0.82 -9.11
C THR A 63 -12.23 1.34 -7.69
N ASN A 64 -11.03 1.45 -7.13
CA ASN A 64 -10.84 1.83 -5.74
C ASN A 64 -9.69 2.83 -5.59
N GLU A 65 -10.03 4.11 -5.39
CA GLU A 65 -9.10 5.22 -5.21
C GLU A 65 -8.11 5.01 -4.07
N GLN A 66 -8.45 4.18 -3.07
CA GLN A 66 -7.55 3.85 -1.96
C GLN A 66 -6.31 3.06 -2.42
N HIS A 67 -6.35 2.43 -3.60
CA HIS A 67 -5.19 1.77 -4.18
C HIS A 67 -4.13 2.74 -4.71
N ASN A 68 -4.46 4.03 -4.89
CA ASN A 68 -3.51 5.04 -5.35
C ASN A 68 -2.27 5.13 -4.44
N GLY A 69 -2.46 5.01 -3.12
CA GLY A 69 -1.34 5.00 -2.16
C GLY A 69 -0.40 3.79 -2.34
N MET A 70 -0.97 2.62 -2.63
CA MET A 70 -0.20 1.42 -2.93
C MET A 70 0.55 1.58 -4.26
N ILE A 71 -0.11 2.05 -5.32
CA ILE A 71 0.51 2.25 -6.64
C ILE A 71 1.71 3.20 -6.53
N ARG A 72 1.53 4.34 -5.86
CA ARG A 72 2.62 5.30 -5.59
C ARG A 72 3.79 4.66 -4.83
N THR A 73 3.49 3.77 -3.89
CA THR A 73 4.52 3.05 -3.14
C THR A 73 5.30 2.08 -4.01
N ARG A 74 4.62 1.29 -4.85
CA ARG A 74 5.29 0.37 -5.79
C ARG A 74 6.19 1.11 -6.77
N LEU A 75 5.70 2.21 -7.36
CA LEU A 75 6.48 3.03 -8.28
C LEU A 75 7.71 3.64 -7.59
N ARG A 76 7.55 4.16 -6.36
CA ARG A 76 8.66 4.71 -5.58
C ARG A 76 9.72 3.65 -5.24
N GLU A 77 9.29 2.44 -4.86
CA GLU A 77 10.21 1.33 -4.61
C GLU A 77 10.98 0.97 -5.88
N MET A 78 10.30 0.95 -7.04
CA MET A 78 10.95 0.69 -8.33
C MET A 78 11.95 1.79 -8.72
N GLY A 79 11.62 3.06 -8.52
CA GLY A 79 12.56 4.16 -8.78
C GLY A 79 13.78 4.10 -7.87
N LYS A 80 13.62 3.75 -6.58
CA LYS A 80 14.75 3.50 -5.67
C LYS A 80 15.63 2.34 -6.14
N PHE A 81 15.01 1.25 -6.61
CA PHE A 81 15.72 0.12 -7.18
C PHE A 81 16.55 0.53 -8.40
N LEU A 82 15.97 1.30 -9.33
CA LEU A 82 16.69 1.77 -10.51
C LEU A 82 17.89 2.66 -10.15
N ILE A 83 17.75 3.54 -9.15
CA ILE A 83 18.87 4.34 -8.62
C ILE A 83 20.00 3.43 -8.11
N GLU A 84 19.68 2.41 -7.32
CA GLU A 84 20.69 1.48 -6.78
C GLU A 84 21.37 0.64 -7.86
N VAL A 85 20.64 0.27 -8.92
CA VAL A 85 21.21 -0.39 -10.10
C VAL A 85 22.20 0.55 -10.82
N LYS A 86 21.80 1.80 -11.08
CA LYS A 86 22.63 2.79 -11.79
C LYS A 86 23.91 3.16 -11.04
N LYS A 87 23.88 3.14 -9.71
CA LYS A 87 25.08 3.32 -8.87
C LYS A 87 26.11 2.21 -9.09
N ARG A 88 25.65 0.97 -9.34
CA ARG A 88 26.49 -0.22 -9.52
C ARG A 88 26.98 -0.37 -10.96
N ASN A 89 26.13 -0.05 -11.92
CA ASN A 89 26.46 -0.14 -13.33
C ASN A 89 25.97 1.12 -14.07
N LYS A 90 26.92 1.99 -14.44
CA LYS A 90 26.65 3.26 -15.13
C LYS A 90 26.19 3.10 -16.59
N ASN A 91 26.31 1.90 -17.16
CA ASN A 91 25.88 1.62 -18.53
C ASN A 91 24.37 1.32 -18.61
N ILE A 92 23.70 1.17 -17.47
CA ILE A 92 22.26 0.89 -17.39
C ILE A 92 21.50 2.22 -17.34
N PHE A 93 20.64 2.46 -18.32
CA PHE A 93 19.85 3.71 -18.39
C PHE A 93 18.38 3.47 -18.08
N GLN A 94 17.85 2.31 -18.45
CA GLN A 94 16.46 1.92 -18.26
C GLN A 94 16.36 0.52 -17.62
N LEU A 95 15.20 0.19 -17.06
CA LEU A 95 14.88 -1.10 -16.47
C LEU A 95 15.07 -2.24 -17.47
N LYS A 96 14.72 -2.04 -18.74
CA LYS A 96 14.91 -3.07 -19.77
C LYS A 96 16.38 -3.48 -19.93
N ASP A 97 17.32 -2.60 -19.60
CA ASP A 97 18.75 -2.85 -19.74
C ASP A 97 19.27 -3.71 -18.57
N VAL A 98 18.69 -3.60 -17.36
CA VAL A 98 19.05 -4.47 -16.22
C VAL A 98 18.33 -5.81 -16.24
N LEU A 99 17.19 -5.93 -16.92
CA LEU A 99 16.37 -7.14 -16.94
C LEU A 99 16.90 -8.21 -17.92
N LEU A 100 18.18 -8.55 -17.77
CA LEU A 100 18.89 -9.61 -18.49
C LEU A 100 19.55 -10.60 -17.51
N PRO A 101 19.78 -11.86 -17.92
CA PRO A 101 20.40 -12.88 -17.07
C PRO A 101 21.76 -12.47 -16.51
N GLU A 102 22.58 -11.79 -17.32
CA GLU A 102 23.92 -11.29 -16.95
C GLU A 102 23.92 -10.29 -15.79
N HIS A 103 22.77 -9.71 -15.48
CA HIS A 103 22.62 -8.72 -14.41
C HIS A 103 21.90 -9.28 -13.19
N TYR A 104 21.71 -10.60 -13.10
CA TYR A 104 21.03 -11.24 -11.99
C TYR A 104 21.60 -10.81 -10.62
N ASP A 105 22.92 -10.89 -10.44
CA ASP A 105 23.57 -10.48 -9.19
C ASP A 105 23.42 -8.98 -8.92
N THR A 106 23.40 -8.15 -9.99
CA THR A 106 23.14 -6.71 -9.86
C THR A 106 21.73 -6.44 -9.35
N ILE A 107 20.75 -7.23 -9.79
CA ILE A 107 19.36 -7.15 -9.32
C ILE A 107 19.28 -7.51 -7.83
N ILE A 108 19.87 -8.63 -7.41
CA ILE A 108 19.88 -9.07 -6.01
C ILE A 108 20.56 -8.00 -5.12
N ASN A 109 21.74 -7.53 -5.52
CA ASN A 109 22.48 -6.53 -4.76
C ASN A 109 21.74 -5.18 -4.67
N ALA A 110 21.02 -4.78 -5.71
CA ALA A 110 20.19 -3.58 -5.67
C ALA A 110 18.98 -3.76 -4.73
N ILE A 111 18.31 -4.92 -4.75
CA ILE A 111 17.22 -5.22 -3.80
C ILE A 111 17.75 -5.20 -2.36
N ASN A 112 18.89 -5.82 -2.12
CA ASN A 112 19.56 -5.87 -0.82
C ASN A 112 19.85 -4.47 -0.29
N ALA A 113 20.39 -3.60 -1.14
CA ALA A 113 20.68 -2.22 -0.77
C ALA A 113 19.43 -1.40 -0.44
N VAL A 114 18.36 -1.50 -1.25
CA VAL A 114 17.12 -0.77 -0.97
C VAL A 114 16.45 -1.26 0.32
N ALA A 115 16.53 -2.56 0.60
CA ALA A 115 15.96 -3.16 1.80
C ALA A 115 16.84 -3.02 3.06
N GLY A 116 18.07 -2.50 2.91
CA GLY A 116 19.05 -2.37 3.98
C GLY A 116 19.46 -3.75 4.53
N TYR A 117 19.87 -4.64 3.65
CA TYR A 117 20.51 -5.90 4.02
C TYR A 117 21.88 -5.64 4.64
N ASP A 118 22.13 -6.26 5.79
CA ASP A 118 23.42 -6.26 6.46
C ASP A 118 24.12 -7.59 6.17
N GLU A 119 25.28 -7.52 5.51
CA GLU A 119 26.06 -8.70 5.12
C GLU A 119 26.70 -9.40 6.32
N ASP A 120 27.02 -8.66 7.39
CA ASP A 120 27.67 -9.20 8.60
C ASP A 120 26.66 -10.00 9.44
N THR A 121 25.44 -9.48 9.58
CA THR A 121 24.39 -10.11 10.41
C THR A 121 23.42 -10.98 9.62
N GLY A 122 23.38 -10.83 8.30
CA GLY A 122 22.42 -11.52 7.42
C GLY A 122 20.98 -11.03 7.59
N VAL A 123 20.77 -9.82 8.12
CA VAL A 123 19.45 -9.29 8.50
C VAL A 123 19.02 -8.15 7.61
N TYR A 124 17.76 -8.17 7.16
CA TYR A 124 17.15 -7.03 6.49
C TYR A 124 16.58 -6.01 7.48
N ASN A 125 16.95 -4.73 7.31
CA ASN A 125 16.28 -3.63 8.00
C ASN A 125 14.80 -3.53 7.60
N ALA A 126 14.48 -3.65 6.31
CA ALA A 126 13.12 -3.66 5.79
C ALA A 126 12.79 -4.95 5.01
N PRO A 127 12.52 -6.09 5.70
CA PRO A 127 12.28 -7.38 5.04
C PRO A 127 11.08 -7.35 4.08
N SER A 128 10.03 -6.60 4.43
CA SER A 128 8.85 -6.45 3.56
C SER A 128 9.18 -5.75 2.26
N THR A 129 10.10 -4.77 2.27
CA THR A 129 10.55 -4.06 1.06
C THR A 129 11.33 -4.99 0.15
N ALA A 130 12.21 -5.85 0.68
CA ALA A 130 12.92 -6.85 -0.11
C ALA A 130 11.96 -7.80 -0.85
N ASN A 131 10.98 -8.36 -0.12
CA ASN A 131 9.99 -9.27 -0.71
C ASN A 131 9.08 -8.56 -1.74
N ASN A 132 8.63 -7.34 -1.45
CA ASN A 132 7.82 -6.57 -2.39
C ASN A 132 8.61 -6.24 -3.66
N LEU A 133 9.86 -5.79 -3.55
CA LEU A 133 10.72 -5.52 -4.69
C LEU A 133 10.95 -6.76 -5.53
N GLY A 134 11.27 -7.91 -4.92
CA GLY A 134 11.40 -9.17 -5.65
C GLY A 134 10.13 -9.52 -6.44
N LEU A 135 8.96 -9.31 -5.83
CA LEU A 135 7.68 -9.50 -6.52
C LEU A 135 7.47 -8.51 -7.68
N HIS A 136 7.77 -7.23 -7.46
CA HIS A 136 7.60 -6.18 -8.46
C HIS A 136 8.53 -6.37 -9.66
N VAL A 137 9.81 -6.66 -9.40
CA VAL A 137 10.79 -6.98 -10.44
C VAL A 137 10.29 -8.15 -11.28
N LYS A 138 9.88 -9.26 -10.64
CA LYS A 138 9.32 -10.42 -11.36
C LYS A 138 8.13 -10.05 -12.24
N GLN A 139 7.19 -9.24 -11.73
CA GLN A 139 6.03 -8.79 -12.49
C GLN A 139 6.42 -7.94 -13.72
N ILE A 140 7.40 -7.05 -13.56
CA ILE A 140 7.91 -6.21 -14.64
C ILE A 140 8.68 -7.05 -15.67
N THR A 141 9.47 -8.04 -15.25
CA THR A 141 10.16 -8.97 -16.16
C THR A 141 9.17 -9.75 -17.03
N HIS A 142 8.07 -10.25 -16.44
CA HIS A 142 6.99 -10.88 -17.22
C HIS A 142 6.31 -9.91 -18.19
N GLN A 143 6.15 -8.64 -17.79
CA GLN A 143 5.60 -7.62 -18.68
C GLN A 143 6.55 -7.33 -19.85
N LEU A 144 7.85 -7.24 -19.61
CA LEU A 144 8.87 -7.09 -20.64
C LEU A 144 8.89 -8.28 -21.61
N GLN A 145 8.76 -9.50 -21.08
CA GLN A 145 8.62 -10.70 -21.91
C GLN A 145 7.39 -10.61 -22.84
N ALA A 146 6.25 -10.19 -22.32
CA ALA A 146 5.03 -9.99 -23.11
C ALA A 146 5.21 -8.89 -24.18
N LEU A 147 5.95 -7.83 -23.88
CA LEU A 147 6.29 -6.79 -24.86
C LEU A 147 7.15 -7.35 -26.01
N TYR A 148 8.17 -8.17 -25.71
CA TYR A 148 8.98 -8.79 -26.76
C TYR A 148 8.23 -9.83 -27.59
N ILE A 149 7.26 -10.54 -27.00
CA ILE A 149 6.34 -11.41 -27.75
C ILE A 149 5.53 -10.58 -28.76
N ARG A 150 4.97 -9.44 -28.34
CA ARG A 150 4.20 -8.56 -29.22
C ARG A 150 5.04 -7.94 -30.33
N GLN A 151 6.33 -7.72 -30.09
CA GLN A 151 7.28 -7.19 -31.07
C GLN A 151 7.89 -8.28 -31.97
N ALA A 152 7.49 -9.56 -31.80
CA ALA A 152 8.08 -10.71 -32.48
C ALA A 152 9.63 -10.81 -32.34
N ASN A 153 10.20 -10.30 -31.24
CA ASN A 153 11.64 -10.35 -30.99
C ASN A 153 11.99 -11.60 -30.18
N VAL A 154 12.40 -12.66 -30.88
CA VAL A 154 12.67 -13.98 -30.28
C VAL A 154 13.91 -13.99 -29.40
N GLU A 155 14.99 -13.33 -29.83
CA GLU A 155 16.27 -13.30 -29.11
C GLU A 155 16.11 -12.64 -27.73
N LYS A 156 15.55 -11.43 -27.69
CA LYS A 156 15.34 -10.70 -26.43
C LYS A 156 14.31 -11.40 -25.53
N ARG A 157 13.29 -12.02 -26.12
CA ARG A 157 12.33 -12.84 -25.37
C ARG A 157 13.03 -14.02 -24.68
N SER A 158 13.95 -14.70 -25.36
CA SER A 158 14.69 -15.84 -24.80
C SER A 158 15.52 -15.41 -23.60
N ALA A 159 16.30 -14.33 -23.75
CA ALA A 159 17.11 -13.79 -22.65
C ALA A 159 16.27 -13.43 -21.42
N VAL A 160 15.11 -12.78 -21.61
CA VAL A 160 14.19 -12.47 -20.50
C VAL A 160 13.58 -13.74 -19.90
N ALA A 161 13.30 -14.78 -20.70
CA ALA A 161 12.79 -16.06 -20.21
C ALA A 161 13.81 -16.76 -19.31
N ASP A 162 15.09 -16.74 -19.69
CA ASP A 162 16.19 -17.30 -18.89
C ASP A 162 16.31 -16.55 -17.55
N LEU A 163 16.18 -15.22 -17.56
CA LEU A 163 16.16 -14.44 -16.32
C LEU A 163 14.97 -14.80 -15.43
N ILE A 164 13.78 -15.00 -15.99
CA ILE A 164 12.60 -15.44 -15.23
C ILE A 164 12.87 -16.80 -14.56
N CYS A 165 13.57 -17.71 -15.24
CA CYS A 165 13.98 -18.99 -14.69
C CYS A 165 14.94 -18.80 -13.50
N LEU A 166 15.99 -17.98 -13.65
CA LEU A 166 16.93 -17.64 -12.58
C LEU A 166 16.21 -17.00 -11.38
N MET A 167 15.31 -16.05 -11.62
CA MET A 167 14.51 -15.43 -10.55
C MET A 167 13.60 -16.43 -9.82
N LYS A 168 13.07 -17.44 -10.51
CA LYS A 168 12.19 -18.43 -9.90
C LYS A 168 12.93 -19.28 -8.87
N GLU A 169 14.14 -19.72 -9.21
CA GLU A 169 14.95 -20.56 -8.33
C GLU A 169 15.73 -19.72 -7.29
N GLY A 170 16.50 -18.72 -7.73
CA GLY A 170 17.39 -17.99 -6.83
C GLY A 170 16.69 -17.02 -5.88
N PHE A 171 15.55 -16.40 -6.23
CA PHE A 171 14.86 -15.52 -5.26
C PHE A 171 14.36 -16.29 -4.04
N ARG A 172 14.12 -17.61 -4.16
CA ARG A 172 13.76 -18.44 -3.01
C ARG A 172 14.88 -18.47 -1.97
N THR A 173 16.12 -18.64 -2.42
CA THR A 173 17.31 -18.76 -1.56
C THR A 173 17.84 -17.40 -1.14
N ASP A 174 17.97 -16.48 -2.09
CA ASP A 174 18.78 -15.27 -1.94
C ASP A 174 18.00 -14.15 -1.21
N ILE A 175 16.66 -14.20 -1.29
CA ILE A 175 15.79 -13.17 -0.71
C ILE A 175 14.74 -13.81 0.21
N ASN A 176 13.88 -14.68 -0.32
CA ASN A 176 12.62 -15.04 0.33
C ASN A 176 12.81 -15.81 1.65
N LYS A 177 13.80 -16.71 1.72
CA LYS A 177 14.12 -17.45 2.95
C LYS A 177 14.54 -16.49 4.06
N THR A 178 15.53 -15.64 3.77
CA THR A 178 16.06 -14.65 4.70
C THR A 178 15.01 -13.63 5.13
N VAL A 179 14.15 -13.18 4.21
CA VAL A 179 13.02 -12.31 4.55
C VAL A 179 12.05 -13.00 5.51
N SER A 180 11.70 -14.26 5.24
CA SER A 180 10.75 -15.03 6.06
C SER A 180 11.27 -15.24 7.48
N GLU A 181 12.55 -15.57 7.63
CA GLU A 181 13.23 -15.73 8.91
C GLU A 181 13.29 -14.40 9.68
N ASN A 182 13.68 -13.32 9.01
CA ASN A 182 13.70 -11.98 9.61
C ASN A 182 12.32 -11.49 10.06
N GLN A 183 11.28 -11.71 9.25
CA GLN A 183 9.90 -11.39 9.64
C GLN A 183 9.45 -12.23 10.84
N CYS A 184 9.82 -13.51 10.88
CA CYS A 184 9.52 -14.38 12.01
C CYS A 184 10.20 -13.90 13.29
N LEU A 185 11.49 -13.57 13.23
CA LEU A 185 12.26 -12.99 14.34
C LEU A 185 11.65 -11.67 14.83
N LYS A 186 11.35 -10.74 13.92
CA LYS A 186 10.70 -9.47 14.27
C LYS A 186 9.35 -9.68 14.94
N ARG A 187 8.55 -10.65 14.48
CA ARG A 187 7.28 -11.00 15.12
C ARG A 187 7.48 -11.58 16.52
N ARG A 188 8.46 -12.47 16.71
CA ARG A 188 8.79 -13.05 18.03
C ARG A 188 9.27 -12.00 19.03
N HIS A 189 10.08 -11.05 18.58
CA HIS A 189 10.65 -10.02 19.47
C HIS A 189 9.75 -8.80 19.66
N LYS A 190 8.68 -8.67 18.85
CA LYS A 190 7.72 -7.58 18.98
C LYS A 190 6.96 -7.70 20.29
N LYS A 191 7.38 -6.92 21.29
CA LYS A 191 6.63 -6.72 22.53
C LYS A 191 5.41 -5.86 22.22
N ILE A 192 4.22 -6.42 22.38
CA ILE A 192 2.96 -5.67 22.27
C ILE A 192 2.53 -5.37 23.71
N LEU A 193 2.66 -4.10 24.11
CA LEU A 193 2.08 -3.64 25.37
C LEU A 193 0.57 -3.54 25.17
N LEU A 194 -0.15 -4.27 26.00
CA LEU A 194 -1.60 -4.29 25.98
C LEU A 194 -2.13 -3.22 26.93
N PRO A 195 -3.16 -2.46 26.55
CA PRO A 195 -3.79 -1.49 27.45
C PRO A 195 -4.25 -2.19 28.73
N THR A 196 -4.04 -1.53 29.87
CA THR A 196 -4.54 -2.03 31.15
C THR A 196 -6.06 -1.85 31.24
N ALA A 197 -6.70 -2.49 32.22
CA ALA A 197 -8.12 -2.26 32.48
C ALA A 197 -8.41 -0.79 32.84
N GLU A 198 -7.47 -0.13 33.51
CA GLU A 198 -7.54 1.29 33.84
C GLU A 198 -7.51 2.16 32.56
N ASP A 199 -6.61 1.88 31.63
CA ASP A 199 -6.55 2.59 30.34
C ASP A 199 -7.84 2.44 29.53
N ILE A 200 -8.41 1.23 29.51
CA ILE A 200 -9.67 0.94 28.82
C ILE A 200 -10.82 1.72 29.45
N ASN A 201 -10.91 1.71 30.78
CA ASN A 201 -11.94 2.46 31.51
C ASN A 201 -11.77 3.97 31.34
N ALA A 202 -10.54 4.48 31.41
CA ALA A 202 -10.25 5.90 31.19
C ALA A 202 -10.69 6.35 29.79
N LEU A 203 -10.39 5.55 28.76
CA LEU A 203 -10.85 5.82 27.40
C LEU A 203 -12.37 5.80 27.29
N LYS A 204 -13.04 4.80 27.88
CA LYS A 204 -14.50 4.71 27.87
C LYS A 204 -15.14 5.93 28.54
N THR A 205 -14.69 6.29 29.74
CA THR A 205 -15.21 7.46 30.47
C THR A 205 -14.98 8.75 29.69
N PHE A 206 -13.83 8.90 29.03
CA PHE A 206 -13.53 10.04 28.18
C PHE A 206 -14.50 10.14 26.99
N LEU A 207 -14.77 9.03 26.30
CA LEU A 207 -15.71 8.98 25.18
C LEU A 207 -17.15 9.27 25.62
N ASP A 208 -17.60 8.65 26.71
CA ASP A 208 -18.97 8.82 27.23
C ASP A 208 -19.21 10.29 27.65
N LYS A 209 -18.25 10.89 28.36
CA LYS A 209 -18.33 12.29 28.79
C LYS A 209 -18.28 13.24 27.60
N GLY A 210 -17.32 13.05 26.69
CA GLY A 210 -17.14 13.89 25.51
C GLY A 210 -18.34 13.85 24.56
N THR A 211 -18.95 12.67 24.39
CA THR A 211 -20.17 12.49 23.58
C THR A 211 -21.34 13.27 24.20
N LYS A 212 -21.57 13.13 25.50
CA LYS A 212 -22.65 13.85 26.22
C LYS A 212 -22.46 15.37 26.15
N GLU A 213 -21.25 15.86 26.37
CA GLU A 213 -20.94 17.29 26.30
C GLU A 213 -21.15 17.85 24.88
N ALA A 214 -20.66 17.15 23.85
CA ALA A 214 -20.82 17.58 22.47
C ALA A 214 -22.31 17.54 22.04
N TYR A 215 -23.04 16.50 22.43
CA TYR A 215 -24.47 16.37 22.16
C TYR A 215 -25.27 17.49 22.82
N ASN A 216 -25.05 17.75 24.12
CA ASN A 216 -25.73 18.83 24.84
C ASN A 216 -25.38 20.20 24.25
N SER A 217 -24.14 20.41 23.83
CA SER A 217 -23.74 21.66 23.17
C SER A 217 -24.51 21.88 21.87
N ILE A 218 -24.70 20.84 21.05
CA ILE A 218 -25.45 20.94 19.79
C ILE A 218 -26.94 21.14 20.05
N LYS A 219 -27.51 20.44 21.04
CA LYS A 219 -28.92 20.56 21.45
C LYS A 219 -29.27 21.98 21.88
N ASN A 220 -28.36 22.64 22.60
CA ASN A 220 -28.55 24.03 23.04
C ASN A 220 -28.34 25.04 21.91
N LYS A 221 -27.28 24.86 21.10
CA LYS A 221 -26.98 25.72 19.94
C LYS A 221 -26.13 24.97 18.93
N PHE A 222 -26.61 24.92 17.69
CA PHE A 222 -25.82 24.32 16.61
C PHE A 222 -24.48 25.06 16.43
N SER A 223 -23.40 24.27 16.45
CA SER A 223 -22.04 24.73 16.21
C SER A 223 -21.30 23.69 15.39
N CYS A 224 -20.69 24.11 14.28
CA CYS A 224 -19.91 23.21 13.43
C CYS A 224 -18.78 22.52 14.21
N GLY A 225 -18.15 23.23 15.16
CA GLY A 225 -17.11 22.66 16.02
C GLY A 225 -17.65 21.57 16.97
N ALA A 226 -18.82 21.80 17.56
CA ALA A 226 -19.47 20.81 18.45
C ALA A 226 -19.94 19.59 17.66
N TYR A 227 -20.50 19.80 16.46
CA TYR A 227 -20.91 18.72 15.55
C TYR A 227 -19.71 17.84 15.13
N LYS A 228 -18.60 18.44 14.69
CA LYS A 228 -17.37 17.68 14.36
C LYS A 228 -16.84 16.87 15.54
N LYS A 229 -16.90 17.42 16.77
CA LYS A 229 -16.52 16.70 17.99
C LYS A 229 -17.44 15.49 18.22
N LEU A 230 -18.76 15.68 18.12
CA LEU A 230 -19.72 14.59 18.27
C LEU A 230 -19.46 13.48 17.24
N CYS A 231 -19.30 13.83 15.96
CA CYS A 231 -18.97 12.85 14.91
C CYS A 231 -17.66 12.11 15.21
N SER A 232 -16.64 12.79 15.72
CA SER A 232 -15.36 12.17 16.07
C SER A 232 -15.52 11.16 17.21
N PHE A 233 -16.29 11.48 18.25
CA PHE A 233 -16.59 10.56 19.34
C PHE A 233 -17.40 9.35 18.86
N THR A 234 -18.46 9.57 18.07
CA THR A 234 -19.26 8.50 17.49
C THR A 234 -18.42 7.57 16.61
N LEU A 235 -17.52 8.12 15.80
CA LEU A 235 -16.61 7.33 14.95
C LEU A 235 -15.69 6.44 15.79
N ILE A 236 -15.09 6.97 16.86
CA ILE A 236 -14.21 6.19 17.74
C ILE A 236 -15.02 5.11 18.48
N SER A 237 -16.21 5.43 18.97
CA SER A 237 -17.10 4.47 19.63
C SER A 237 -17.51 3.33 18.69
N SER A 238 -17.87 3.65 17.44
CA SER A 238 -18.17 2.65 16.41
C SER A 238 -16.95 1.79 16.10
N GLN A 239 -15.75 2.37 16.08
CA GLN A 239 -14.51 1.64 15.87
C GLN A 239 -14.19 0.65 16.98
N LEU A 240 -14.38 1.07 18.24
CA LEU A 240 -14.18 0.21 19.40
C LEU A 240 -15.23 -0.90 19.47
N PHE A 241 -16.49 -0.57 19.18
CA PHE A 241 -17.60 -1.52 19.22
C PHE A 241 -17.43 -2.62 18.17
N ASN A 242 -17.19 -2.24 16.91
CA ASN A 242 -17.01 -3.18 15.81
C ASN A 242 -15.62 -3.85 15.81
N ARG A 243 -14.68 -3.37 16.63
CA ARG A 243 -13.27 -3.80 16.67
C ARG A 243 -12.59 -3.81 15.29
N LYS A 244 -13.03 -2.92 14.41
CA LYS A 244 -12.51 -2.75 13.05
C LYS A 244 -11.41 -1.69 13.04
N ARG A 245 -10.57 -1.70 12.01
CA ARG A 245 -9.60 -0.60 11.81
C ARG A 245 -10.29 0.59 11.18
N SER A 246 -9.74 1.78 11.36
CA SER A 246 -10.27 3.01 10.75
C SER A 246 -10.54 2.87 9.24
N GLY A 247 -9.61 2.27 8.49
CA GLY A 247 -9.78 2.04 7.05
C GLY A 247 -10.80 0.97 6.67
N GLU A 248 -11.26 0.14 7.62
CA GLU A 248 -12.39 -0.76 7.39
C GLU A 248 -13.71 -0.03 7.62
N ILE A 249 -13.76 0.90 8.59
CA ILE A 249 -14.94 1.71 8.91
C ILE A 249 -15.19 2.77 7.85
N GLU A 250 -14.13 3.36 7.31
CA GLU A 250 -14.20 4.29 6.18
C GLU A 250 -14.87 3.66 4.94
N ARG A 251 -14.82 2.32 4.82
CA ARG A 251 -15.38 1.58 3.67
C ARG A 251 -16.83 1.14 3.87
N ILE A 252 -17.42 1.42 5.03
CA ILE A 252 -18.79 1.03 5.34
C ILE A 252 -19.73 1.95 4.56
N LEU A 253 -20.50 1.37 3.66
CA LEU A 253 -21.51 2.08 2.89
C LEU A 253 -22.78 2.27 3.72
N ILE A 254 -23.63 3.20 3.29
CA ILE A 254 -24.96 3.36 3.90
C ILE A 254 -25.75 2.05 3.76
N ASP A 255 -25.62 1.33 2.65
CA ASP A 255 -26.27 0.04 2.45
C ASP A 255 -25.75 -1.03 3.43
N ASP A 256 -24.46 -1.01 3.78
CA ASP A 256 -23.88 -1.90 4.80
C ASP A 256 -24.40 -1.54 6.20
N TYR A 257 -24.61 -0.25 6.47
CA TYR A 257 -25.24 0.21 7.70
C TYR A 257 -26.70 -0.21 7.76
N MET A 258 -27.48 -0.07 6.68
CA MET A 258 -28.90 -0.46 6.67
C MET A 258 -29.13 -1.96 6.73
N SER A 259 -28.12 -2.76 6.37
CA SER A 259 -28.13 -4.23 6.47
C SER A 259 -27.48 -4.75 7.76
N PHE A 260 -27.36 -3.91 8.78
CA PHE A 260 -26.76 -4.30 10.05
C PHE A 260 -27.49 -5.48 10.70
N GLU A 261 -26.72 -6.39 11.28
CA GLU A 261 -27.26 -7.49 12.06
C GLU A 261 -27.29 -7.08 13.54
N TYR A 262 -28.39 -7.39 14.21
CA TYR A 262 -28.53 -7.12 15.64
C TYR A 262 -27.72 -8.12 16.45
N ALA A 263 -26.92 -7.59 17.37
CA ALA A 263 -26.32 -8.37 18.43
C ALA A 263 -27.34 -8.56 19.56
N ASP A 264 -27.93 -9.76 19.69
CA ASP A 264 -28.69 -10.09 20.90
C ASP A 264 -27.74 -10.07 22.11
N MET A 265 -28.02 -9.20 23.07
CA MET A 265 -27.26 -9.05 24.32
C MET A 265 -27.31 -10.31 25.20
N ASN A 266 -28.22 -11.25 24.92
CA ASN A 266 -28.27 -12.56 25.54
C ASN A 266 -27.49 -13.65 24.80
N ASP A 267 -26.99 -13.37 23.59
CA ASP A 267 -26.22 -14.33 22.82
C ASP A 267 -24.93 -14.70 23.58
N LEU A 268 -24.71 -16.01 23.73
CA LEU A 268 -23.56 -16.59 24.40
C LEU A 268 -22.24 -16.11 23.78
N LEU A 269 -22.25 -15.62 22.53
CA LEU A 269 -21.11 -14.96 21.89
C LEU A 269 -20.70 -13.65 22.55
N PHE A 270 -21.64 -12.83 23.04
CA PHE A 270 -21.34 -11.58 23.75
C PHE A 270 -20.92 -11.81 25.20
N LYS A 271 -21.58 -12.77 25.88
CA LYS A 271 -21.24 -13.16 27.26
C LYS A 271 -19.91 -13.90 27.35
N ASN A 272 -19.54 -14.67 26.32
CA ASN A 272 -18.30 -15.43 26.25
C ASN A 272 -17.28 -14.85 25.27
N LEU A 273 -17.30 -13.55 24.94
CA LEU A 273 -16.15 -12.92 24.29
C LEU A 273 -14.93 -13.23 25.17
N PRO A 274 -14.02 -14.11 24.74
CA PRO A 274 -12.94 -14.53 25.60
C PRO A 274 -12.12 -13.29 25.91
N LYS A 275 -11.86 -13.11 27.20
CA LYS A 275 -10.87 -12.17 27.71
C LYS A 275 -9.63 -12.29 26.82
N PHE A 276 -9.38 -11.24 26.07
CA PHE A 276 -8.12 -10.90 25.43
C PHE A 276 -7.57 -11.76 24.27
N ASN A 277 -7.95 -13.01 24.02
CA ASN A 277 -7.31 -13.80 22.94
C ASN A 277 -8.24 -14.80 22.24
N SER A 278 -9.07 -14.34 21.30
CA SER A 278 -9.34 -15.11 20.07
C SER A 278 -9.94 -14.16 19.03
N ARG A 279 -9.50 -14.30 17.77
CA ARG A 279 -10.16 -13.64 16.63
C ARG A 279 -11.37 -14.50 16.27
N PRO A 280 -12.63 -14.01 16.35
CA PRO A 280 -13.71 -14.64 15.63
C PRO A 280 -13.54 -14.26 14.16
N LYS A 281 -12.91 -15.16 13.41
CA LYS A 281 -13.15 -15.22 11.96
C LYS A 281 -14.54 -15.82 11.78
N GLU A 282 -15.27 -15.33 10.79
CA GLU A 282 -16.53 -15.91 10.28
C GLU A 282 -17.76 -15.67 11.18
N LYS A 283 -18.37 -14.49 11.02
CA LYS A 283 -19.83 -14.19 11.09
C LYS A 283 -20.19 -12.72 11.34
N ALA A 284 -19.21 -11.81 11.42
CA ALA A 284 -19.46 -10.36 11.44
C ALA A 284 -18.79 -9.68 10.23
N SER A 285 -19.33 -9.96 9.04
CA SER A 285 -19.05 -9.17 7.84
C SER A 285 -19.85 -7.87 7.80
N GLY A 286 -20.98 -7.79 8.52
CA GLY A 286 -21.82 -6.59 8.61
C GLY A 286 -21.42 -5.64 9.74
N PHE A 287 -21.90 -4.40 9.64
CA PHE A 287 -21.91 -3.43 10.74
C PHE A 287 -22.82 -3.97 11.86
N VAL A 288 -22.46 -3.76 13.12
CA VAL A 288 -23.28 -4.15 14.28
C VAL A 288 -23.53 -2.90 15.12
N GLU A 289 -24.76 -2.72 15.58
CA GLU A 289 -25.16 -1.63 16.48
C GLU A 289 -25.64 -2.18 17.83
N SER A 290 -25.40 -1.44 18.92
CA SER A 290 -25.81 -1.84 20.28
C SER A 290 -27.24 -1.39 20.61
N ASP A 291 -27.98 -2.25 21.30
CA ASP A 291 -29.39 -2.09 21.70
C ASP A 291 -29.70 -0.81 22.54
N SER A 292 -28.68 -0.18 23.14
CA SER A 292 -28.82 1.07 23.89
C SER A 292 -28.96 2.33 23.03
N PHE A 293 -28.56 2.29 21.76
CA PHE A 293 -28.71 3.44 20.83
C PHE A 293 -30.04 3.41 20.07
N ALA A 294 -30.61 2.22 19.81
CA ALA A 294 -31.86 2.07 19.08
C ALA A 294 -33.09 2.55 19.88
N LYS A 295 -33.06 2.48 21.21
CA LYS A 295 -34.21 2.83 22.07
C LYS A 295 -34.42 4.32 22.32
N GLU A 296 -33.49 5.19 21.91
CA GLU A 296 -33.63 6.65 22.08
C GLU A 296 -34.20 7.36 20.84
N GLN A 297 -34.52 6.66 19.74
CA GLN A 297 -34.98 7.27 18.49
C GLN A 297 -36.41 6.93 18.03
N LEU A 298 -37.20 6.21 18.83
CA LEU A 298 -38.63 6.03 18.54
C LEU A 298 -39.46 7.01 19.38
N PRO A 299 -39.96 8.13 18.81
CA PRO A 299 -41.11 8.80 19.41
C PRO A 299 -42.31 7.86 19.29
N GLU A 300 -42.92 7.53 20.42
CA GLU A 300 -44.25 6.91 20.45
C GLU A 300 -45.22 7.80 19.64
N GLN A 301 -45.78 7.22 18.58
CA GLN A 301 -47.07 7.61 18.01
C GLN A 301 -47.97 6.39 17.99
#